data_AF-A0A087CXW5-F1
#
_entry.id   AF-A0A087CXW5-F1
#
_cell.length_a   1.000
_cell.length_b   1.000
_cell.length_c   1.000
_cell.angle_alpha   90.00
_cell.angle_beta   90.00
_cell.angle_gamma   90.00
#
_symmetry.space_group_name_H-M   'P 1'
#
loop_
_entity.id
_entity.type
_entity.pdbx_description
1 polymer ?
#
loop_
_entity_poly.entity_id
_entity_poly.type
_entity_poly.pdbx_seq_one_letter_code
_entity_poly.pdbx_strand_id
1 'polypeptide(L)'
;MLKRIVGAIITLTMVAGVSACGTQQSNEPKYADDEAMSVIAKGLQKRFDVLDQQEKNKEKDSAKNLKKAVQAEIDNDKELKSSQFKNSKMQEDVISYLNLVDDSMDVLDKYGYDTAKYDEQWSKVYDKRTAQLKKLVDKYGLKVDAAHQDEFKELIANGTSVQKENETKDAIEGLLNNVTFDKSDDGYGYYTYSAVIENTTKYSFKNVSLILALYDADGVKAEEAYASTNSWAPGEKVKFEASSDVNAAQVKPSFQYYDVDE
;
A
#
# COMPACT_ATOMS: atom_id res chain seq x y z
N MET A 1 72.73 40.96 -32.56
CA MET A 1 72.25 42.33 -32.25
C MET A 1 71.04 42.22 -31.31
N LEU A 2 70.97 43.12 -30.33
CA LEU A 2 69.92 43.31 -29.29
C LEU A 2 69.76 42.15 -28.27
N LYS A 3 70.29 42.28 -27.05
CA LYS A 3 69.77 42.99 -25.85
C LYS A 3 68.67 42.16 -25.14
N ARG A 4 68.98 41.55 -23.98
CA ARG A 4 68.68 42.02 -22.59
C ARG A 4 67.20 41.75 -22.21
N ILE A 5 66.76 41.22 -21.07
CA ILE A 5 67.27 41.17 -19.69
C ILE A 5 66.35 40.21 -18.87
N VAL A 6 66.97 39.41 -18.00
CA VAL A 6 66.62 39.05 -16.60
C VAL A 6 65.19 38.69 -16.18
N GLY A 7 65.09 37.54 -15.51
CA GLY A 7 64.05 37.24 -14.52
C GLY A 7 64.35 35.90 -13.83
N ALA A 8 65.27 35.91 -12.86
CA ALA A 8 65.68 34.74 -12.09
C ALA A 8 64.64 34.37 -11.02
N ILE A 9 64.25 33.09 -10.95
CA ILE A 9 63.79 32.47 -9.70
C ILE A 9 64.55 31.17 -9.50
N ILE A 10 65.14 31.09 -8.32
CA ILE A 10 66.07 30.09 -7.80
C ILE A 10 65.35 28.75 -7.67
N THR A 11 65.78 27.76 -8.45
CA THR A 11 65.53 26.33 -8.24
C THR A 11 66.62 25.76 -7.34
N LEU A 12 66.22 25.13 -6.22
CA LEU A 12 67.09 24.29 -5.41
C LEU A 12 66.45 22.91 -5.18
N THR A 13 66.82 22.00 -6.09
CA THR A 13 67.26 20.60 -5.93
C THR A 13 66.43 19.53 -5.18
N MET A 14 66.18 18.44 -5.94
CA MET A 14 66.36 16.98 -5.62
C MET A 14 65.40 16.36 -4.56
N VAL A 15 64.78 15.17 -4.72
CA VAL A 15 65.25 13.84 -5.18
C VAL A 15 64.06 12.99 -5.70
N ALA A 16 64.37 11.99 -6.52
CA ALA A 16 63.51 11.02 -7.19
C ALA A 16 62.76 9.99 -6.31
N GLY A 17 61.74 9.36 -6.94
CA GLY A 17 61.08 8.09 -6.55
C GLY A 17 59.81 8.31 -5.72
N VAL A 18 58.65 7.72 -5.99
CA VAL A 18 58.32 6.41 -6.57
C VAL A 18 56.92 6.50 -7.20
N SER A 19 56.74 5.84 -8.34
CA SER A 19 55.44 5.61 -8.98
C SER A 19 54.51 4.84 -8.04
N ALA A 20 53.44 5.49 -7.57
CA ALA A 20 52.27 4.79 -7.04
C ALA A 20 51.12 5.01 -8.02
N CYS A 21 50.90 4.03 -8.90
CA CYS A 21 49.61 3.86 -9.56
C CYS A 21 48.58 3.51 -8.48
N GLY A 22 48.06 4.54 -7.81
CA GLY A 22 46.83 4.42 -7.04
C GLY A 22 45.68 4.40 -8.04
N THR A 23 45.07 3.23 -8.23
CA THR A 23 43.72 3.13 -8.78
C THR A 23 42.85 4.15 -8.04
N GLN A 24 42.41 5.21 -8.73
CA GLN A 24 41.35 6.06 -8.24
C GLN A 24 40.09 5.21 -8.15
N GLN A 25 39.83 4.69 -6.95
CA GLN A 25 38.52 4.20 -6.59
C GLN A 25 37.59 5.41 -6.68
N SER A 26 36.72 5.41 -7.68
CA SER A 26 35.75 6.48 -7.86
C SER A 26 34.91 6.59 -6.58
N ASN A 27 35.05 7.70 -5.86
CA ASN A 27 34.21 8.07 -4.70
C ASN A 27 32.77 8.42 -5.12
N GLU A 28 32.27 7.88 -6.23
CA GLU A 28 30.88 8.08 -6.61
C GLU A 28 29.99 7.25 -5.68
N PRO A 29 28.94 7.84 -5.08
CA PRO A 29 28.01 7.10 -4.24
C PRO A 29 27.40 5.95 -5.05
N LYS A 30 27.49 4.73 -4.51
CA LYS A 30 26.78 3.58 -5.10
C LYS A 30 25.30 3.72 -4.77
N TYR A 31 24.48 3.95 -5.79
CA TYR A 31 23.03 4.03 -5.66
C TYR A 31 22.37 2.68 -5.96
N ALA A 32 21.32 2.34 -5.22
CA ALA A 32 20.61 1.07 -5.35
C ALA A 32 19.54 1.07 -6.46
N ASP A 33 19.27 2.21 -7.10
CA ASP A 33 18.17 2.37 -8.08
C ASP A 33 18.15 1.26 -9.15
N ASP A 34 19.32 0.93 -9.71
CA ASP A 34 19.44 -0.06 -10.79
C ASP A 34 19.37 -1.52 -10.30
N GLU A 35 19.70 -1.78 -9.03
CA GLU A 35 19.77 -3.15 -8.47
C GLU A 35 18.56 -3.51 -7.60
N ALA A 36 17.82 -2.52 -7.08
CA ALA A 36 16.77 -2.73 -6.08
C ALA A 36 15.70 -3.73 -6.53
N MET A 37 15.21 -3.62 -7.77
CA MET A 37 14.20 -4.56 -8.28
C MET A 37 14.76 -5.97 -8.45
N SER A 38 16.03 -6.11 -8.86
CA SER A 38 16.66 -7.43 -8.94
C SER A 38 16.91 -8.03 -7.57
N VAL A 39 17.24 -7.22 -6.56
CA VAL A 39 17.43 -7.69 -5.18
C VAL A 39 16.10 -8.19 -4.63
N ILE A 40 15.04 -7.38 -4.70
CA ILE A 40 13.68 -7.76 -4.26
C ILE A 40 13.19 -9.03 -4.98
N ALA A 41 13.40 -9.12 -6.30
CA ALA A 41 13.03 -10.32 -7.07
C ALA A 41 13.72 -11.57 -6.52
N LYS A 42 15.02 -11.49 -6.17
CA LYS A 42 15.75 -12.61 -5.57
C LYS A 42 15.26 -12.94 -4.16
N GLY A 43 14.83 -11.95 -3.37
CA GLY A 43 14.23 -12.16 -2.07
C GLY A 43 12.93 -12.95 -2.17
N LEU A 44 12.04 -12.56 -3.10
CA LEU A 44 10.81 -13.28 -3.42
C LEU A 44 11.07 -14.72 -3.87
N GLN A 45 12.01 -14.92 -4.80
CA GLN A 45 12.37 -16.25 -5.30
C GLN A 45 12.86 -17.15 -4.18
N LYS A 46 13.76 -16.65 -3.31
CA LYS A 46 14.23 -17.41 -2.13
C LYS A 46 13.08 -17.80 -1.19
N ARG A 47 12.10 -16.93 -1.01
CA ARG A 47 10.91 -17.26 -0.21
C ARG A 47 10.12 -18.40 -0.85
N PHE A 48 9.88 -18.34 -2.15
CA PHE A 48 9.18 -19.39 -2.89
C PHE A 48 9.96 -20.71 -2.82
N ASP A 49 11.26 -20.70 -3.10
CA ASP A 49 12.15 -21.87 -3.00
C ASP A 49 12.04 -22.56 -1.63
N VAL A 50 11.97 -21.78 -0.55
CA VAL A 50 11.82 -22.32 0.81
C VAL A 50 10.46 -23.00 1.00
N LEU A 51 9.38 -22.41 0.49
CA LEU A 51 8.03 -22.99 0.57
C LEU A 51 7.92 -24.27 -0.28
N ASP A 52 8.41 -24.22 -1.52
CA ASP A 52 8.50 -25.37 -2.42
C ASP A 52 9.25 -26.54 -1.79
N GLN A 53 10.39 -26.25 -1.15
CA GLN A 53 11.19 -27.28 -0.50
C GLN A 53 10.45 -27.89 0.70
N GLN A 54 9.73 -27.07 1.47
CA GLN A 54 8.91 -27.54 2.58
C GLN A 54 7.78 -28.45 2.09
N GLU A 55 7.10 -28.08 1.00
CA GLU A 55 6.06 -28.90 0.37
C GLU A 55 6.62 -30.23 -0.14
N LYS A 56 7.74 -30.21 -0.88
CA LYS A 56 8.44 -31.41 -1.36
C LYS A 56 8.82 -32.34 -0.21
N ASN A 57 9.20 -31.77 0.93
CA ASN A 57 9.53 -32.50 2.16
C ASN A 57 8.30 -32.94 2.97
N LYS A 58 7.08 -32.58 2.54
CA LYS A 58 5.81 -32.82 3.26
C LYS A 58 5.85 -32.25 4.68
N GLU A 59 6.53 -31.13 4.85
CA GLU A 59 6.50 -30.41 6.11
C GLU A 59 5.09 -29.87 6.36
N LYS A 60 4.66 -29.83 7.62
CA LYS A 60 3.36 -29.27 7.97
C LYS A 60 3.39 -27.75 7.87
N ASP A 61 2.29 -27.19 7.41
CA ASP A 61 2.02 -25.76 7.54
C ASP A 61 2.08 -25.37 9.01
N SER A 62 2.86 -24.33 9.28
CA SER A 62 3.08 -23.81 10.62
C SER A 62 3.71 -22.43 10.55
N ALA A 63 3.47 -21.60 11.56
CA ALA A 63 4.18 -20.33 11.70
C ALA A 63 5.69 -20.50 11.62
N LYS A 64 6.25 -21.57 12.20
CA LYS A 64 7.70 -21.82 12.15
C LYS A 64 8.22 -21.95 10.71
N ASN A 65 7.51 -22.66 9.86
CA ASN A 65 7.92 -22.91 8.49
C ASN A 65 7.73 -21.69 7.60
N LEU A 66 6.60 -20.98 7.78
CA LEU A 66 6.36 -19.71 7.10
C LEU A 66 7.37 -18.62 7.53
N LYS A 67 7.78 -18.58 8.80
CA LYS A 67 8.86 -17.69 9.27
C LYS A 67 10.17 -17.92 8.54
N LYS A 68 10.56 -19.18 8.26
CA LYS A 68 11.79 -19.45 7.49
C LYS A 68 11.72 -18.83 6.10
N ALA A 69 10.56 -18.93 5.44
CA ALA A 69 10.35 -18.38 4.11
C ALA A 69 10.39 -16.85 4.11
N VAL A 70 9.72 -16.20 5.07
CA VAL A 70 9.77 -14.74 5.24
C VAL A 70 11.19 -14.27 5.61
N GLN A 71 11.89 -15.00 6.48
CA GLN A 71 13.26 -14.66 6.86
C GLN A 71 14.23 -14.72 5.67
N ALA A 72 14.05 -15.69 4.76
CA ALA A 72 14.90 -15.79 3.57
C ALA A 72 14.78 -14.56 2.66
N GLU A 73 13.59 -13.96 2.58
CA GLU A 73 13.33 -12.69 1.89
C GLU A 73 13.98 -11.51 2.63
N ILE A 74 13.75 -11.39 3.94
CA ILE A 74 14.34 -10.34 4.80
C ILE A 74 15.87 -10.35 4.70
N ASP A 75 16.49 -11.51 4.84
CA ASP A 75 17.95 -11.67 4.83
C ASP A 75 18.56 -11.27 3.49
N ASN A 76 17.83 -11.47 2.40
CA ASN A 76 18.26 -11.06 1.06
C ASN A 76 18.16 -9.55 0.88
N ASP A 77 17.06 -8.95 1.33
CA ASP A 77 16.73 -7.57 1.00
C ASP A 77 17.26 -6.55 2.02
N LYS A 78 17.76 -7.00 3.18
CA LYS A 78 18.15 -6.15 4.32
C LYS A 78 19.07 -4.97 3.97
N GLU A 79 19.99 -5.13 3.02
CA GLU A 79 20.93 -4.08 2.64
C GLU A 79 20.23 -2.90 1.95
N LEU A 80 19.07 -3.13 1.33
CA LEU A 80 18.27 -2.05 0.71
C LEU A 80 17.72 -1.07 1.75
N LYS A 81 17.55 -1.48 3.01
CA LYS A 81 17.03 -0.60 4.08
C LYS A 81 17.94 0.59 4.38
N SER A 82 19.25 0.39 4.24
CA SER A 82 20.28 1.41 4.49
C SER A 82 20.95 1.91 3.20
N SER A 83 20.58 1.36 2.04
CA SER A 83 21.14 1.76 0.75
C SER A 83 20.74 3.18 0.36
N GLN A 84 21.63 3.85 -0.35
CA GLN A 84 21.34 5.17 -0.92
C GLN A 84 20.60 5.01 -2.24
N PHE A 85 19.60 5.87 -2.45
CA PHE A 85 18.86 5.96 -3.69
C PHE A 85 18.98 7.37 -4.25
N LYS A 86 19.08 7.49 -5.56
CA LYS A 86 19.00 8.76 -6.26
C LYS A 86 17.55 9.18 -6.43
N ASN A 87 16.66 8.22 -6.72
CA ASN A 87 15.23 8.42 -6.80
C ASN A 87 14.57 8.23 -5.42
N SER A 88 14.26 9.34 -4.76
CA SER A 88 13.61 9.34 -3.45
C SER A 88 12.25 8.64 -3.46
N LYS A 89 11.52 8.65 -4.58
CA LYS A 89 10.22 7.96 -4.67
C LYS A 89 10.38 6.45 -4.79
N MET A 90 11.38 5.99 -5.54
CA MET A 90 11.74 4.57 -5.57
C MET A 90 12.20 4.11 -4.17
N GLN A 91 13.00 4.91 -3.47
CA GLN A 91 13.40 4.62 -2.10
C GLN A 91 12.19 4.42 -1.19
N GLU A 92 11.25 5.37 -1.19
CA GLU A 92 10.03 5.29 -0.37
C GLU A 92 9.22 4.03 -0.70
N ASP A 93 9.06 3.69 -1.97
CA ASP A 93 8.31 2.52 -2.41
C ASP A 93 9.03 1.20 -2.05
N VAL A 94 10.36 1.15 -2.17
CA VAL A 94 11.18 0.01 -1.75
C VAL A 94 11.12 -0.16 -0.23
N ILE A 95 11.38 0.89 0.55
CA ILE A 95 11.34 0.82 2.02
C ILE A 95 9.95 0.41 2.52
N SER A 96 8.89 0.92 1.88
CA SER A 96 7.51 0.53 2.19
C SER A 96 7.28 -0.96 1.96
N TYR A 97 7.81 -1.54 0.88
CA TYR A 97 7.76 -2.98 0.65
C TYR A 97 8.51 -3.76 1.73
N LEU A 98 9.75 -3.37 2.05
CA LEU A 98 10.58 -4.07 3.04
C LEU A 98 9.94 -4.06 4.44
N ASN A 99 9.34 -2.94 4.83
CA ASN A 99 8.62 -2.85 6.10
C ASN A 99 7.40 -3.79 6.12
N LEU A 100 6.72 -4.00 4.98
CA LEU A 100 5.61 -4.96 4.90
C LEU A 100 6.08 -6.43 4.96
N VAL A 101 7.30 -6.72 4.53
CA VAL A 101 7.93 -8.03 4.75
C VAL A 101 8.24 -8.22 6.24
N ASP A 102 8.77 -7.19 6.92
CA ASP A 102 8.97 -7.22 8.38
C ASP A 102 7.65 -7.37 9.13
N ASP A 103 6.61 -6.63 8.74
CA ASP A 103 5.27 -6.73 9.33
C ASP A 103 4.70 -8.16 9.19
N SER A 104 5.03 -8.85 8.09
CA SER A 104 4.65 -10.25 7.91
C SER A 104 5.32 -11.14 8.97
N MET A 105 6.60 -10.91 9.26
CA MET A 105 7.30 -11.61 10.36
C MET A 105 6.68 -11.28 11.72
N ASP A 106 6.39 -10.01 11.97
CA ASP A 106 5.77 -9.54 13.21
C ASP A 106 4.42 -10.21 13.48
N VAL A 107 3.58 -10.40 12.45
CA VAL A 107 2.31 -11.13 12.59
C VAL A 107 2.56 -12.58 13.01
N LEU A 108 3.54 -13.25 12.41
CA LEU A 108 3.90 -14.64 12.74
C LEU A 108 4.51 -14.76 14.16
N ASP A 109 5.12 -13.70 14.68
CA ASP A 109 5.65 -13.64 16.05
C ASP A 109 4.59 -13.35 17.10
N LYS A 110 3.64 -12.46 16.79
CA LYS A 110 2.68 -11.93 17.78
C LYS A 110 1.43 -12.80 17.94
N TYR A 111 0.97 -13.43 16.86
CA TYR A 111 -0.32 -14.13 16.86
C TYR A 111 -0.14 -15.64 16.76
N GLY A 112 -0.99 -16.38 17.47
CA GLY A 112 -1.03 -17.84 17.34
C GLY A 112 -1.46 -18.24 15.93
N TYR A 113 -0.67 -19.08 15.28
CA TYR A 113 -0.98 -19.63 13.95
C TYR A 113 -2.38 -20.27 13.94
N ASP A 114 -3.12 -20.12 12.84
CA ASP A 114 -4.49 -20.60 12.65
C ASP A 114 -5.54 -20.08 13.66
N THR A 115 -5.24 -18.96 14.34
CA THR A 115 -6.26 -18.25 15.11
C THR A 115 -6.99 -17.24 14.22
N ALA A 116 -8.26 -16.96 14.52
CA ALA A 116 -9.00 -15.92 13.81
C ALA A 116 -8.28 -14.55 13.81
N LYS A 117 -7.52 -14.25 14.88
CA LYS A 117 -6.72 -13.03 14.95
C LYS A 117 -5.50 -13.09 14.02
N TYR A 118 -4.84 -14.24 13.92
CA TYR A 118 -3.78 -14.44 12.94
C TYR A 118 -4.31 -14.26 11.51
N ASP A 119 -5.41 -14.91 11.14
CA ASP A 119 -5.98 -14.82 9.79
C ASP A 119 -6.33 -13.36 9.43
N GLU A 120 -6.94 -12.63 10.36
CA GLU A 120 -7.27 -11.22 10.19
C GLU A 120 -6.02 -10.35 9.94
N GLN A 121 -4.98 -10.52 10.76
CA GLN A 121 -3.78 -9.68 10.68
C GLN A 121 -2.87 -10.09 9.51
N TRP A 122 -2.79 -11.39 9.22
CA TRP A 122 -2.05 -11.94 8.10
C TRP A 122 -2.65 -11.47 6.77
N SER A 123 -3.98 -11.54 6.61
CA SER A 123 -4.65 -11.05 5.41
C SER A 123 -4.38 -9.55 5.20
N LYS A 124 -4.48 -8.74 6.26
CA LYS A 124 -4.19 -7.29 6.18
C LYS A 124 -2.77 -6.97 5.71
N VAL A 125 -1.75 -7.66 6.23
CA VAL A 125 -0.37 -7.41 5.79
C VAL A 125 -0.12 -8.00 4.39
N TYR A 126 -0.71 -9.15 4.08
CA TYR A 126 -0.62 -9.78 2.76
C TYR A 126 -1.21 -8.90 1.65
N ASP A 127 -2.38 -8.31 1.87
CA ASP A 127 -3.03 -7.41 0.93
C ASP A 127 -2.21 -6.15 0.67
N LYS A 128 -1.70 -5.53 1.74
CA LYS A 128 -0.81 -4.36 1.62
C LYS A 128 0.48 -4.71 0.88
N ARG A 129 1.10 -5.85 1.22
CA ARG A 129 2.36 -6.30 0.59
C ARG A 129 2.17 -6.57 -0.89
N THR A 130 1.09 -7.26 -1.27
CA THR A 130 0.80 -7.59 -2.67
C THR A 130 0.41 -6.35 -3.49
N ALA A 131 -0.35 -5.42 -2.92
CA ALA A 131 -0.60 -4.12 -3.55
C ALA A 131 0.70 -3.32 -3.75
N GLN A 132 1.62 -3.34 -2.77
CA GLN A 132 2.92 -2.69 -2.91
C GLN A 132 3.79 -3.39 -3.97
N LEU A 133 3.77 -4.72 -4.07
CA LEU A 133 4.44 -5.46 -5.15
C LEU A 133 3.91 -5.07 -6.52
N LYS A 134 2.58 -4.97 -6.69
CA LYS A 134 1.96 -4.49 -7.93
C LYS A 134 2.48 -3.11 -8.32
N LYS A 135 2.58 -2.19 -7.36
CA LYS A 135 3.15 -0.86 -7.57
C LYS A 135 4.61 -0.93 -8.04
N LEU A 136 5.43 -1.82 -7.48
CA LEU A 136 6.82 -2.01 -7.92
C LEU A 136 6.91 -2.58 -9.34
N VAL A 137 5.99 -3.48 -9.72
CA VAL A 137 5.86 -3.97 -11.10
C VAL A 137 5.53 -2.81 -12.05
N ASP A 138 4.47 -2.06 -11.77
CA ASP A 138 3.96 -1.03 -12.67
C ASP A 138 4.93 0.14 -12.86
N LYS A 139 5.62 0.54 -11.79
CA LYS A 139 6.47 1.74 -11.80
C LYS A 139 7.93 1.46 -12.14
N TYR A 140 8.45 0.30 -11.75
CA TYR A 140 9.88 0.02 -11.76
C TYR A 140 10.23 -1.27 -12.50
N GLY A 141 9.23 -2.00 -13.03
CA GLY A 141 9.46 -3.18 -13.86
C GLY A 141 9.98 -4.38 -13.07
N LEU A 142 9.60 -4.51 -11.80
CA LEU A 142 9.89 -5.72 -11.00
C LEU A 142 9.43 -6.97 -11.75
N LYS A 143 10.31 -7.97 -11.84
CA LYS A 143 10.04 -9.26 -12.46
C LYS A 143 10.88 -10.35 -11.80
N VAL A 144 10.35 -11.56 -11.75
CA VAL A 144 11.08 -12.75 -11.32
C VAL A 144 11.59 -13.55 -12.52
N ASP A 145 12.38 -14.60 -12.28
CA ASP A 145 12.78 -15.52 -13.34
C ASP A 145 11.59 -16.37 -13.84
N ALA A 146 11.84 -17.22 -14.83
CA ALA A 146 10.79 -18.05 -15.45
C ALA A 146 10.23 -19.13 -14.51
N ALA A 147 11.03 -19.64 -13.58
CA ALA A 147 10.65 -20.73 -12.69
C ALA A 147 9.64 -20.29 -11.62
N HIS A 148 9.63 -18.99 -11.29
CA HIS A 148 8.79 -18.41 -10.24
C HIS A 148 7.64 -17.54 -10.77
N GLN A 149 7.39 -17.56 -12.09
CA GLN A 149 6.42 -16.66 -12.72
C GLN A 149 5.01 -16.89 -12.24
N ASP A 150 4.62 -18.13 -11.96
CA ASP A 150 3.23 -18.46 -11.68
C ASP A 150 2.87 -18.04 -10.25
N GLU A 151 3.71 -18.32 -9.27
CA GLU A 151 3.60 -17.84 -7.89
C GLU A 151 3.61 -16.31 -7.84
N PHE A 152 4.48 -15.68 -8.66
CA PHE A 152 4.52 -14.23 -8.74
C PHE A 152 3.24 -13.64 -9.33
N LYS A 153 2.66 -14.24 -10.38
CA LYS A 153 1.39 -13.78 -10.96
C LYS A 153 0.25 -13.84 -9.96
N GLU A 154 0.19 -14.86 -9.10
CA GLU A 154 -0.82 -14.96 -8.04
C GLU A 154 -0.73 -13.79 -7.06
N LEU A 155 0.49 -13.44 -6.61
CA LEU A 155 0.69 -12.27 -5.75
C LEU A 155 0.24 -10.97 -6.44
N ILE A 156 0.55 -10.81 -7.73
CA ILE A 156 0.19 -9.64 -8.52
C ILE A 156 -1.33 -9.58 -8.78
N ALA A 157 -1.98 -10.73 -8.95
CA ALA A 157 -3.43 -10.82 -9.08
C ALA A 157 -4.13 -10.37 -7.78
N ASN A 158 -3.66 -10.83 -6.61
CA ASN A 158 -4.17 -10.34 -5.32
C ASN A 158 -3.97 -8.84 -5.17
N GLY A 159 -2.77 -8.34 -5.45
CA GLY A 159 -2.47 -6.91 -5.39
C GLY A 159 -3.36 -6.07 -6.31
N THR A 160 -3.71 -6.61 -7.49
CA THR A 160 -4.65 -5.98 -8.43
C THR A 160 -6.08 -5.95 -7.86
N SER A 161 -6.54 -7.03 -7.24
CA SER A 161 -7.86 -7.07 -6.58
C SER A 161 -7.94 -6.05 -5.46
N VAL A 162 -6.96 -6.06 -4.54
CA VAL A 162 -6.89 -5.13 -3.40
C VAL A 162 -6.85 -3.67 -3.87
N GLN A 163 -6.11 -3.38 -4.94
CA GLN A 163 -6.08 -2.03 -5.50
C GLN A 163 -7.46 -1.62 -6.02
N LYS A 164 -8.15 -2.50 -6.78
CA LYS A 164 -9.50 -2.23 -7.30
C LYS A 164 -10.50 -2.04 -6.15
N GLU A 165 -10.43 -2.86 -5.11
CA GLU A 165 -11.27 -2.74 -3.91
C GLU A 165 -11.07 -1.40 -3.21
N ASN A 166 -9.83 -0.99 -2.94
CA ASN A 166 -9.52 0.29 -2.33
C ASN A 166 -9.96 1.48 -3.20
N GLU A 167 -9.68 1.43 -4.52
CA GLU A 167 -10.13 2.48 -5.45
C GLU A 167 -11.65 2.61 -5.48
N THR A 168 -12.36 1.49 -5.39
CA THR A 168 -13.83 1.48 -5.40
C THR A 168 -14.41 1.96 -4.08
N LYS A 169 -13.79 1.55 -2.96
CA LYS A 169 -14.13 2.02 -1.61
C LYS A 169 -13.94 3.53 -1.47
N ASP A 170 -12.78 4.04 -1.84
CA ASP A 170 -12.48 5.47 -1.78
C ASP A 170 -13.45 6.27 -2.69
N ALA A 171 -13.80 5.71 -3.86
CA ALA A 171 -14.73 6.34 -4.77
C ALA A 171 -16.15 6.43 -4.19
N ILE A 172 -16.68 5.33 -3.63
CA ILE A 172 -18.03 5.34 -3.06
C ILE A 172 -18.08 6.16 -1.77
N GLU A 173 -17.12 6.02 -0.85
CA GLU A 173 -17.03 6.83 0.38
C GLU A 173 -16.94 8.31 0.04
N GLY A 174 -16.22 8.66 -1.04
CA GLY A 174 -16.13 10.00 -1.57
C GLY A 174 -17.47 10.61 -2.00
N LEU A 175 -18.49 9.81 -2.32
CA LEU A 175 -19.84 10.31 -2.66
C LEU A 175 -20.56 10.95 -1.48
N LEU A 176 -20.17 10.63 -0.25
CA LEU A 176 -20.72 11.26 0.96
C LEU A 176 -19.98 12.54 1.36
N ASN A 177 -18.87 12.87 0.69
CA ASN A 177 -18.13 14.09 0.98
C ASN A 177 -19.01 15.32 0.70
N ASN A 178 -19.29 16.10 1.76
CA ASN A 178 -20.13 17.30 1.72
C ASN A 178 -21.63 17.04 1.46
N VAL A 179 -22.11 15.80 1.60
CA VAL A 179 -23.55 15.52 1.59
C VAL A 179 -24.16 16.00 2.90
N THR A 180 -25.19 16.83 2.81
CA THR A 180 -26.03 17.24 3.94
C THR A 180 -27.39 16.56 3.78
N PHE A 181 -27.85 15.89 4.83
CA PHE A 181 -29.20 15.35 4.89
C PHE A 181 -30.16 16.41 5.40
N ASP A 182 -31.17 16.74 4.59
CA ASP A 182 -32.26 17.62 4.97
C ASP A 182 -33.19 16.88 5.93
N LYS A 183 -33.65 17.59 6.97
CA LYS A 183 -34.63 17.08 7.93
C LYS A 183 -35.98 17.74 7.68
N SER A 184 -37.02 16.92 7.60
CA SER A 184 -38.41 17.36 7.56
C SER A 184 -39.19 16.73 8.71
N ASP A 185 -40.18 17.45 9.25
CA ASP A 185 -41.07 16.99 10.32
C ASP A 185 -42.44 16.69 9.69
N ASP A 186 -42.95 15.47 9.89
CA ASP A 186 -44.24 15.06 9.36
C ASP A 186 -45.44 15.55 10.20
N GLY A 187 -45.18 16.14 11.37
CA GLY A 187 -46.19 16.65 12.30
C GLY A 187 -46.83 15.59 13.18
N TYR A 188 -46.42 14.33 13.07
CA TYR A 188 -46.92 13.17 13.82
C TYR A 188 -45.87 12.58 14.76
N GLY A 189 -44.76 13.28 14.97
CA GLY A 189 -43.68 12.87 15.87
C GLY A 189 -42.55 12.11 15.19
N TYR A 190 -42.53 12.03 13.85
CA TYR A 190 -41.42 11.47 13.09
C TYR A 190 -40.74 12.54 12.24
N TYR A 191 -39.41 12.44 12.17
CA TYR A 191 -38.57 13.22 11.30
C TYR A 191 -38.10 12.36 10.14
N THR A 192 -38.14 12.92 8.94
CA THR A 192 -37.60 12.29 7.73
C THR A 192 -36.30 12.99 7.34
N TYR A 193 -35.23 12.22 7.26
CA TYR A 193 -33.90 12.63 6.84
C TYR A 193 -33.68 12.19 5.40
N SER A 194 -33.40 13.13 4.50
CA SER A 194 -33.17 12.78 3.10
C SER A 194 -32.07 13.57 2.42
N ALA A 195 -31.40 12.94 1.45
CA ALA A 195 -30.46 13.59 0.56
C ALA A 195 -30.58 13.00 -0.84
N VAL A 196 -30.43 13.83 -1.87
CA VAL A 196 -30.29 13.36 -3.26
C VAL A 196 -28.80 13.33 -3.58
N ILE A 197 -28.28 12.13 -3.82
CA ILE A 197 -26.86 11.90 -4.08
C ILE A 197 -26.70 11.41 -5.52
N GLU A 198 -25.78 12.03 -6.26
CA GLU A 198 -25.39 11.60 -7.60
C GLU A 198 -24.19 10.66 -7.52
N ASN A 199 -24.26 9.50 -8.19
CA ASN A 199 -23.08 8.65 -8.35
C ASN A 199 -22.16 9.29 -9.38
N THR A 200 -21.21 10.09 -8.93
CA THR A 200 -20.20 10.75 -9.79
C THR A 200 -19.02 9.85 -10.13
N THR A 201 -19.03 8.59 -9.69
CA THR A 201 -17.95 7.63 -9.96
C THR A 201 -18.13 6.95 -11.32
N LYS A 202 -17.10 6.20 -11.74
CA LYS A 202 -17.17 5.33 -12.93
C LYS A 202 -17.84 3.97 -12.66
N TYR A 203 -18.18 3.66 -11.42
CA TYR A 203 -18.65 2.34 -10.99
C TYR A 203 -20.17 2.30 -10.88
N SER A 204 -20.77 1.18 -11.27
CA SER A 204 -22.16 0.86 -10.94
C SER A 204 -22.21 0.17 -9.59
N PHE A 205 -23.06 0.65 -8.67
CA PHE A 205 -23.24 0.01 -7.37
C PHE A 205 -24.60 -0.67 -7.26
N LYS A 206 -24.67 -1.73 -6.46
CA LYS A 206 -25.89 -2.46 -6.12
C LYS A 206 -26.00 -2.67 -4.62
N ASN A 207 -27.22 -2.92 -4.14
CA ASN A 207 -27.51 -3.23 -2.74
C ASN A 207 -26.85 -2.20 -1.78
N VAL A 208 -26.91 -0.91 -2.12
CA VAL A 208 -26.24 0.15 -1.36
C VAL A 208 -27.05 0.44 -0.10
N SER A 209 -26.41 0.34 1.07
CA SER A 209 -26.99 0.66 2.38
C SER A 209 -26.15 1.71 3.10
N LEU A 210 -26.83 2.73 3.62
CA LEU A 210 -26.27 3.79 4.45
C LEU A 210 -26.76 3.64 5.90
N ILE A 211 -25.84 3.87 6.83
CA ILE A 211 -26.16 4.23 8.22
C ILE A 211 -26.15 5.75 8.32
N LEU A 212 -27.24 6.31 8.82
CA LEU A 212 -27.37 7.69 9.24
C LEU A 212 -27.27 7.74 10.76
N ALA A 213 -26.08 8.06 11.28
CA ALA A 213 -25.92 8.27 12.71
C ALA A 213 -26.53 9.63 13.11
N LEU A 214 -27.58 9.59 13.92
CA LEU A 214 -28.36 10.73 14.38
C LEU A 214 -27.82 11.21 15.73
N TYR A 215 -27.37 12.47 15.77
CA TYR A 215 -26.82 13.11 16.95
C TYR A 215 -27.78 14.18 17.46
N ASP A 216 -28.01 14.21 18.77
CA ASP A 216 -28.77 15.27 19.43
C ASP A 216 -27.98 16.59 19.52
N ALA A 217 -28.60 17.62 20.12
CA ALA A 217 -28.00 18.94 20.27
C ALA A 217 -26.76 18.96 21.17
N ASP A 218 -26.62 17.98 22.07
CA ASP A 218 -25.45 17.81 22.95
C ASP A 218 -24.33 17.03 22.26
N GLY A 219 -24.56 16.57 21.02
CA GLY A 219 -23.59 15.80 20.24
C GLY A 219 -23.50 14.33 20.66
N VAL A 220 -24.51 13.80 21.34
CA VAL A 220 -24.62 12.38 21.69
C VAL A 220 -25.29 11.63 20.53
N LYS A 221 -24.72 10.49 20.14
CA LYS A 221 -25.37 9.60 19.14
C LYS A 221 -26.62 9.00 19.79
N ALA A 222 -27.79 9.43 19.34
CA ALA A 222 -29.08 9.00 19.87
C ALA A 222 -29.59 7.72 19.18
N GLU A 223 -29.43 7.63 17.86
CA GLU A 223 -29.92 6.50 17.05
C GLU A 223 -29.09 6.33 15.76
N GLU A 224 -29.18 5.16 15.13
CA GLU A 224 -28.79 4.92 13.74
C GLU A 224 -30.03 4.61 12.90
N ALA A 225 -30.28 5.40 11.87
CA ALA A 225 -31.33 5.16 10.88
C ALA A 225 -30.72 4.63 9.58
N TYR A 226 -31.50 3.92 8.76
CA TYR A 226 -30.99 3.21 7.58
C TYR A 226 -31.68 3.69 6.29
N ALA A 227 -30.89 3.96 5.25
CA ALA A 227 -31.37 4.32 3.92
C ALA A 227 -30.70 3.43 2.87
N SER A 228 -31.40 3.04 1.81
CA SER A 228 -30.84 2.12 0.81
C SER A 228 -31.37 2.33 -0.60
N THR A 229 -30.62 1.79 -1.57
CA THR A 229 -31.06 1.60 -2.96
C THR A 229 -30.52 0.28 -3.52
N ASN A 230 -31.27 -0.36 -4.41
CA ASN A 230 -30.88 -1.64 -5.00
C ASN A 230 -29.89 -1.48 -6.17
N SER A 231 -29.90 -0.33 -6.83
CA SER A 231 -29.02 -0.02 -7.96
C SER A 231 -28.68 1.46 -7.96
N TRP A 232 -27.46 1.77 -8.39
CA TRP A 232 -26.98 3.14 -8.51
C TRP A 232 -25.93 3.24 -9.62
N ALA A 233 -26.37 3.52 -10.83
CA ALA A 233 -25.52 3.60 -12.02
C ALA A 233 -24.69 4.91 -12.07
N PRO A 234 -23.58 4.96 -12.81
CA PRO A 234 -22.83 6.19 -13.04
C PRO A 234 -23.73 7.32 -13.58
N GLY A 235 -23.65 8.49 -12.94
CA GLY A 235 -24.46 9.67 -13.23
C GLY A 235 -25.91 9.64 -12.71
N GLU A 236 -26.35 8.52 -12.12
CA GLU A 236 -27.69 8.41 -11.56
C GLU A 236 -27.81 9.17 -10.23
N LYS A 237 -28.94 9.85 -10.04
CA LYS A 237 -29.31 10.51 -8.79
C LYS A 237 -30.30 9.64 -8.02
N VAL A 238 -29.96 9.31 -6.78
CA VAL A 238 -30.81 8.55 -5.88
C VAL A 238 -31.16 9.42 -4.67
N LYS A 239 -32.44 9.40 -4.28
CA LYS A 239 -32.88 9.96 -3.00
C LYS A 239 -32.71 8.89 -1.93
N PHE A 240 -31.75 9.08 -1.03
CA PHE A 240 -31.64 8.29 0.19
C PHE A 240 -32.51 8.92 1.26
N GLU A 241 -33.32 8.11 1.93
CA GLU A 241 -34.28 8.57 2.93
C GLU A 241 -34.39 7.58 4.07
N ALA A 242 -34.45 8.10 5.31
CA ALA A 242 -34.79 7.33 6.49
C ALA A 242 -35.65 8.19 7.44
N SER A 243 -36.53 7.53 8.20
CA SER A 243 -37.37 8.19 9.21
C SER A 243 -37.00 7.72 10.61
N SER A 244 -37.11 8.62 11.60
CA SER A 244 -36.84 8.35 13.02
C SER A 244 -37.64 9.32 13.89
N ASP A 245 -37.96 8.95 15.12
CA ASP A 245 -38.58 9.84 16.13
C ASP A 245 -37.56 10.77 16.82
N VAL A 246 -36.26 10.57 16.56
CA VAL A 246 -35.18 11.44 17.03
C VAL A 246 -35.16 12.74 16.25
N ASN A 247 -35.22 13.88 16.96
CA ASN A 247 -34.98 15.21 16.42
C ASN A 247 -33.48 15.53 16.37
N ALA A 248 -32.76 14.98 15.39
CA ALA A 248 -31.32 15.12 15.28
C ALA A 248 -30.91 16.57 14.97
N ALA A 249 -29.89 17.05 15.69
CA ALA A 249 -29.19 18.29 15.38
C ALA A 249 -28.11 18.08 14.31
N GLN A 250 -27.57 16.88 14.21
CA GLN A 250 -26.56 16.51 13.21
C GLN A 250 -26.79 15.07 12.72
N VAL A 251 -26.59 14.86 11.41
CA VAL A 251 -26.58 13.54 10.77
C VAL A 251 -25.17 13.27 10.24
N LYS A 252 -24.61 12.10 10.56
CA LYS A 252 -23.34 11.62 9.99
C LYS A 252 -23.60 10.36 9.17
N PRO A 253 -23.66 10.44 7.83
CA PRO A 253 -23.86 9.28 6.98
C PRO A 253 -22.57 8.47 6.83
N SER A 254 -22.71 7.16 6.67
CA SER A 254 -21.62 6.23 6.31
C SER A 254 -22.19 5.03 5.56
N PHE A 255 -21.39 4.42 4.66
CA PHE A 255 -21.81 3.18 4.01
C PHE A 255 -21.73 2.02 4.99
N GLN A 256 -22.81 1.26 5.08
CA GLN A 256 -22.85 0.00 5.82
C GLN A 256 -22.45 -1.17 4.92
N TYR A 257 -22.98 -1.18 3.70
CA TYR A 257 -22.81 -2.27 2.73
C TYR A 257 -23.05 -1.76 1.31
N TYR A 258 -22.34 -2.34 0.34
CA TYR A 258 -22.58 -2.15 -1.08
C TYR A 258 -21.94 -3.31 -1.86
N ASP A 259 -22.47 -3.57 -3.05
CA ASP A 259 -21.85 -4.39 -4.08
C ASP A 259 -21.44 -3.52 -5.27
N VAL A 260 -20.43 -3.97 -6.01
CA VAL A 260 -20.00 -3.36 -7.27
C VAL A 260 -20.48 -4.25 -8.40
N ASP A 261 -21.22 -3.70 -9.36
CA ASP A 261 -21.63 -4.43 -10.56
C ASP A 261 -20.42 -4.55 -11.50
N GLU A 262 -20.10 -5.78 -11.93
CA GLU A 262 -18.97 -6.07 -12.83
C GLU A 262 -19.27 -5.76 -14.31
#